data_AF-A0A7J6RYF9-F1
#
_entry.id   AF-A0A7J6RYF9-F1
#
_cell.length_a   1.000
_cell.length_b   1.000
_cell.length_c   1.000
_cell.angle_alpha   90.00
_cell.angle_beta   90.00
_cell.angle_gamma   90.00
#
_symmetry.space_group_name_H-M   'P 1'
#
loop_
_entity.id
_entity.type
_entity.pdbx_description
1 polymer ?
#
loop_
_entity_poly.entity_id
_entity_poly.type
_entity_poly.pdbx_seq_one_letter_code
_entity_poly.pdbx_strand_id
1 'polypeptide(L)'
;GNRGDEASDKYPCWFGGPLGICVANLDNDRSQNVLHPKSNWGERVDVAAYGTRVFSGRDKNGLVAILLSMGVDPDLVKPLLLANVDQVTSKNNNQFIRSGAINALSTVQHAISMLPLSSSELRSDDGFGLGD
;
A
#
# COMPACT_ATOMS: atom_id res chain seq x y z
N GLY A 1 12.92 7.70 7.02
CA GLY A 1 13.78 8.74 7.63
C GLY A 1 13.27 10.12 7.26
N ASN A 2 13.70 11.17 7.97
CA ASN A 2 13.20 12.54 7.82
C ASN A 2 14.32 13.59 7.63
N ARG A 3 15.46 13.20 7.04
CA ARG A 3 16.63 14.07 6.83
C ARG A 3 16.89 14.45 5.37
N GLY A 4 16.16 13.87 4.42
CA GLY A 4 16.42 14.06 2.99
C GLY A 4 17.63 13.28 2.47
N ASP A 5 18.11 12.31 3.26
CA ASP A 5 19.27 11.47 2.95
C ASP A 5 18.87 10.15 2.28
N GLU A 6 19.84 9.44 1.70
CA GLU A 6 19.67 8.02 1.36
C GLU A 6 19.25 7.22 2.62
N ALA A 7 18.20 6.41 2.50
CA ALA A 7 17.73 5.43 3.48
C ALA A 7 18.47 4.08 3.42
N SER A 8 19.25 3.80 2.37
CA SER A 8 19.81 2.47 2.09
C SER A 8 20.77 1.94 3.17
N ASP A 9 21.37 2.83 3.95
CA ASP A 9 22.25 2.54 5.08
C ASP A 9 21.60 2.84 6.45
N LYS A 10 20.30 3.19 6.47
CA LYS A 10 19.58 3.59 7.69
C LYS A 10 18.67 2.48 8.19
N TYR A 11 18.89 2.04 9.42
CA TYR A 11 17.97 1.15 10.12
C TYR A 11 16.61 1.84 10.37
N PRO A 12 15.46 1.14 10.22
CA PRO A 12 15.30 -0.26 9.82
C PRO A 12 15.28 -0.52 8.31
N CYS A 13 15.30 0.51 7.45
CA CYS A 13 15.16 0.33 5.99
C CYS A 13 16.30 -0.42 5.32
N TRP A 14 17.51 -0.29 5.84
CA TRP A 14 18.64 -1.13 5.44
C TRP A 14 18.37 -2.64 5.68
N PHE A 15 17.65 -2.98 6.75
CA PHE A 15 17.31 -4.36 7.12
C PHE A 15 16.00 -4.85 6.46
N GLY A 16 15.10 -3.93 6.16
CA GLY A 16 13.73 -4.14 5.69
C GLY A 16 13.57 -4.65 4.25
N GLY A 17 14.56 -5.37 3.71
CA GLY A 17 14.46 -6.02 2.41
C GLY A 17 13.27 -6.99 2.34
N PRO A 18 13.39 -8.24 2.83
CA PRO A 18 12.28 -9.19 2.80
C PRO A 18 11.27 -9.05 3.95
N LEU A 19 11.67 -8.47 5.09
CA LEU A 19 10.89 -8.54 6.35
C LEU A 19 10.21 -7.24 6.79
N GLY A 20 10.42 -6.15 6.06
CA GLY A 20 9.84 -4.84 6.38
C GLY A 20 9.30 -4.15 5.14
N ILE A 21 8.49 -3.11 5.34
CA ILE A 21 8.05 -2.23 4.26
C ILE A 21 8.55 -0.82 4.60
N CYS A 22 9.44 -0.29 3.78
CA CYS A 22 9.96 1.06 3.96
C CYS A 22 9.18 2.09 3.16
N VAL A 23 8.69 3.08 3.89
CA VAL A 23 7.71 4.05 3.37
C VAL A 23 8.32 5.44 3.33
N ALA A 24 8.38 6.02 2.14
CA ALA A 24 8.69 7.43 1.91
C ALA A 24 7.48 8.32 2.18
N ASN A 25 7.75 9.58 2.51
CA ASN A 25 6.73 10.58 2.78
C ASN A 25 6.43 11.43 1.54
N LEU A 26 5.15 11.58 1.20
CA LEU A 26 4.66 12.46 0.14
C LEU A 26 4.09 13.78 0.68
N ASP A 27 4.19 14.82 -0.15
CA ASP A 27 3.47 16.08 0.02
C ASP A 27 1.96 15.86 -0.22
N ASN A 28 1.12 16.36 0.68
CA ASN A 28 -0.34 16.24 0.60
C ASN A 28 -0.94 17.41 -0.20
N ASP A 29 -0.57 17.48 -1.48
CA ASP A 29 -1.16 18.41 -2.47
C ASP A 29 -2.33 17.75 -3.24
N ARG A 30 -2.49 16.42 -3.10
CA ARG A 30 -3.56 15.58 -3.71
C ARG A 30 -3.70 15.62 -5.24
N SER A 31 -2.97 16.51 -5.90
CA SER A 31 -2.91 16.66 -7.35
C SER A 31 -1.79 15.82 -7.97
N GLN A 32 -0.70 15.62 -7.22
CA GLN A 32 0.47 14.86 -7.65
C GLN A 32 1.11 14.15 -6.46
N ASN A 33 1.68 12.97 -6.72
CA ASN A 33 2.47 12.22 -5.74
C ASN A 33 3.90 12.78 -5.72
N VAL A 34 4.11 13.88 -4.99
CA VAL A 34 5.42 14.52 -4.88
C VAL A 34 6.13 14.04 -3.61
N LEU A 35 7.36 13.55 -3.74
CA LEU A 35 8.20 13.19 -2.60
C LEU A 35 8.52 14.44 -1.75
N HIS A 36 8.25 14.35 -0.44
CA HIS A 36 8.54 15.45 0.47
C HIS A 36 10.06 15.63 0.62
N PRO A 37 10.61 16.87 0.58
CA PRO A 37 12.07 17.11 0.52
C PRO A 37 12.88 16.49 1.66
N LYS A 38 12.28 16.42 2.86
CA LYS A 38 12.91 15.79 4.04
C LYS A 38 12.71 14.28 4.10
N SER A 39 11.90 13.67 3.24
CA SER A 39 11.79 12.21 3.21
C SER A 39 13.15 11.64 2.83
N ASN A 40 13.61 10.63 3.57
CA ASN A 40 14.68 9.80 3.03
C ASN A 40 14.16 9.03 1.81
N TRP A 41 15.07 8.72 0.90
CA TRP A 41 14.82 8.17 -0.43
C TRP A 41 15.79 7.01 -0.70
N GLY A 42 15.72 6.34 -1.85
CA GLY A 42 16.67 5.31 -2.27
C GLY A 42 16.07 3.95 -2.61
N GLU A 43 16.92 3.02 -3.06
CA GLU A 43 16.50 1.68 -3.53
C GLU A 43 15.88 0.81 -2.42
N ARG A 44 16.21 1.09 -1.16
CA ARG A 44 15.64 0.40 0.01
C ARG A 44 14.30 0.97 0.46
N VAL A 45 13.82 2.04 -0.17
CA VAL A 45 12.49 2.59 0.08
C VAL A 45 11.51 1.93 -0.88
N ASP A 46 10.66 1.06 -0.33
CA ASP A 46 9.73 0.23 -1.08
C ASP A 46 8.63 1.07 -1.77
N VAL A 47 7.90 1.86 -0.98
CA VAL A 47 6.74 2.63 -1.43
C VAL A 47 6.72 4.02 -0.80
N ALA A 48 5.84 4.89 -1.25
CA ALA A 48 5.58 6.19 -0.62
C ALA A 48 4.10 6.36 -0.25
N ALA A 49 3.84 7.14 0.80
CA ALA A 49 2.50 7.45 1.28
C ALA A 49 2.42 8.91 1.75
N TYR A 50 1.20 9.45 1.75
CA TYR A 50 0.94 10.78 2.30
C TYR A 50 1.17 10.80 3.81
N GLY A 51 2.20 11.53 4.25
CA GLY A 51 2.54 11.71 5.66
C GLY A 51 2.60 13.17 6.11
N THR A 52 2.37 14.12 5.20
CA THR A 52 2.27 15.55 5.55
C THR A 52 0.83 15.98 5.81
N ARG A 53 0.63 16.80 6.85
CA ARG A 53 -0.68 17.36 7.21
C ARG A 53 -1.77 16.28 7.35
N VAL A 54 -1.41 15.14 7.93
CA VAL A 54 -2.32 14.02 8.17
C VAL A 54 -3.14 14.30 9.42
N PHE A 55 -4.46 14.37 9.28
CA PHE A 55 -5.38 14.35 10.40
C PHE A 55 -5.71 12.89 10.74
N SER A 56 -5.37 12.43 11.95
CA SER A 56 -5.64 11.05 12.37
C SER A 56 -6.43 10.99 13.66
N GLY A 57 -7.51 10.19 13.67
CA GLY A 57 -8.28 9.84 14.87
C GLY A 57 -7.62 8.74 15.72
N ARG A 58 -8.38 8.22 16.70
CA ARG A 58 -7.90 7.19 17.65
C ARG A 58 -7.71 5.83 16.97
N ASP A 59 -8.65 5.43 16.12
CA ASP A 59 -8.61 4.14 15.42
C ASP A 59 -7.96 4.32 14.04
N LYS A 60 -6.91 3.53 13.78
CA LYS A 60 -6.08 3.65 12.57
C LYS A 60 -5.91 2.27 11.96
N ASN A 61 -6.76 1.94 10.98
CA ASN A 61 -6.55 0.78 10.15
C ASN A 61 -5.72 1.19 8.92
N GLY A 62 -4.52 0.63 8.82
CA GLY A 62 -3.70 0.78 7.62
C GLY A 62 -4.19 -0.14 6.51
N LEU A 63 -3.79 0.15 5.27
CA LEU A 63 -4.08 -0.70 4.11
C LEU A 63 -3.68 -2.17 4.33
N VAL A 64 -2.52 -2.40 4.96
CA VAL A 64 -2.07 -3.75 5.33
C VAL A 64 -3.08 -4.48 6.22
N ALA A 65 -3.66 -3.80 7.21
CA ALA A 65 -4.66 -4.40 8.09
C ALA A 65 -5.95 -4.76 7.33
N ILE A 66 -6.34 -3.95 6.34
CA ILE A 66 -7.48 -4.24 5.47
C ILE A 66 -7.20 -5.50 4.64
N LEU A 67 -6.04 -5.59 4.00
CA LEU A 67 -5.65 -6.75 3.19
C LEU A 67 -5.65 -8.05 4.01
N LEU A 68 -5.05 -8.02 5.21
CA LEU A 68 -5.04 -9.16 6.12
C LEU A 68 -6.46 -9.55 6.58
N SER A 69 -7.32 -8.57 6.82
CA SER A 69 -8.73 -8.80 7.19
C SER A 69 -9.55 -9.41 6.05
N MET A 70 -9.14 -9.21 4.80
CA MET A 70 -9.71 -9.86 3.62
C MET A 70 -9.21 -11.29 3.40
N GLY A 71 -8.28 -11.78 4.24
CA GLY A 71 -7.69 -13.11 4.11
C GLY A 71 -6.53 -13.19 3.12
N VAL A 72 -5.93 -12.05 2.74
CA VAL A 72 -4.69 -12.05 1.95
C VAL A 72 -3.55 -12.61 2.79
N ASP A 73 -2.80 -13.57 2.22
CA ASP A 73 -1.61 -14.13 2.84
C ASP A 73 -0.59 -13.01 3.18
N PRO A 74 -0.06 -12.95 4.43
CA PRO A 74 0.98 -12.00 4.80
C PRO A 74 2.14 -11.90 3.81
N ASP A 75 2.57 -13.01 3.21
CA ASP A 75 3.69 -13.04 2.26
C ASP A 75 3.34 -12.35 0.93
N LEU A 76 2.05 -12.23 0.60
CA LEU A 76 1.55 -11.55 -0.61
C LEU A 76 1.33 -10.05 -0.41
N VAL A 77 1.23 -9.57 0.84
CA VAL A 77 0.94 -8.15 1.13
C VAL A 77 1.99 -7.23 0.52
N LYS A 78 3.27 -7.49 0.74
CA LYS A 78 4.34 -6.64 0.22
C LYS A 78 4.39 -6.67 -1.32
N PRO A 79 4.40 -7.84 -2.00
CA PRO A 79 4.29 -7.90 -3.46
C PRO A 79 3.09 -7.12 -4.01
N LEU A 80 1.92 -7.22 -3.37
CA LEU A 80 0.73 -6.49 -3.81
C LEU A 80 0.88 -4.98 -3.71
N LEU A 81 1.44 -4.49 -2.61
CA LEU A 81 1.69 -3.06 -2.47
C LEU A 81 2.65 -2.54 -3.53
N LEU A 82 3.70 -3.31 -3.86
CA LEU A 82 4.70 -2.91 -4.87
C LEU A 82 4.16 -2.97 -6.30
N ALA A 83 3.23 -3.88 -6.57
CA ALA A 83 2.62 -4.04 -7.89
C ALA A 83 1.56 -2.97 -8.20
N ASN A 84 0.98 -2.34 -7.17
CA ASN A 84 -0.14 -1.41 -7.31
C ASN A 84 0.25 -0.01 -6.81
N VAL A 85 1.24 0.59 -7.47
CA VAL A 85 1.74 1.92 -7.15
C VAL A 85 1.47 2.93 -8.26
N ASP A 86 1.27 4.18 -7.87
CA ASP A 86 1.25 5.32 -8.77
C ASP A 86 2.65 5.94 -8.90
N GLN A 87 2.92 6.58 -10.03
CA GLN A 87 4.19 7.27 -10.25
C GLN A 87 4.43 8.35 -9.19
N VAL A 88 5.66 8.42 -8.69
CA VAL A 88 6.13 9.47 -7.79
C VAL A 88 7.06 10.41 -8.56
N THR A 89 6.89 11.70 -8.32
CA THR A 89 7.81 12.73 -8.80
C THR A 89 8.59 13.32 -7.64
N SER A 90 9.75 13.87 -7.94
CA SER A 90 10.60 14.55 -6.97
C SER A 90 10.97 15.93 -7.50
N LYS A 91 11.03 16.92 -6.61
CA LYS A 91 11.57 18.25 -6.92
C LYS A 91 13.11 18.25 -6.98
N ASN A 92 13.75 17.20 -6.48
CA ASN A 92 15.20 17.00 -6.50
C ASN A 92 15.53 15.80 -7.39
N ASN A 93 16.33 16.03 -8.44
CA ASN A 93 16.65 15.05 -9.48
C ASN A 93 17.34 13.78 -8.96
N ASN A 94 17.96 13.84 -7.77
CA ASN A 94 18.68 12.70 -7.20
C ASN A 94 17.80 11.84 -6.28
N GLN A 95 16.61 12.30 -5.92
CA GLN A 95 15.73 11.56 -5.01
C GLN A 95 14.77 10.67 -5.81
N PHE A 96 14.76 9.38 -5.45
CA PHE A 96 13.88 8.37 -6.04
C PHE A 96 13.47 7.36 -4.98
N ILE A 97 12.49 6.52 -5.30
CA ILE A 97 12.10 5.36 -4.50
C ILE A 97 11.96 4.16 -5.43
N ARG A 98 11.93 2.95 -4.86
CA ARG A 98 11.95 1.71 -5.64
C ARG A 98 10.72 1.52 -6.52
N SER A 99 9.52 1.70 -5.97
CA SER A 99 8.28 1.41 -6.69
C SER A 99 7.47 2.67 -7.00
N GLY A 100 6.85 3.28 -5.98
CA GLY A 100 5.93 4.40 -6.21
C GLY A 100 5.05 4.71 -5.01
N ALA A 101 4.03 5.53 -5.23
CA ALA A 101 3.05 5.90 -4.21
C ALA A 101 2.02 4.79 -4.07
N ILE A 102 1.62 4.47 -2.84
CA ILE A 102 0.59 3.46 -2.58
C ILE A 102 -0.73 3.87 -3.25
N ASN A 103 -1.23 3.03 -4.17
CA ASN A 103 -2.59 3.14 -4.70
C ASN A 103 -3.50 2.14 -3.99
N ALA A 104 -4.18 2.60 -2.93
CA ALA A 104 -5.01 1.74 -2.09
C ALA A 104 -6.16 1.08 -2.87
N LEU A 105 -6.78 1.82 -3.80
CA LEU A 105 -7.88 1.29 -4.61
C LEU A 105 -7.42 0.14 -5.51
N SER A 106 -6.36 0.37 -6.29
CA SER A 106 -5.80 -0.67 -7.17
C SER A 106 -5.32 -1.87 -6.37
N THR A 107 -4.68 -1.64 -5.21
CA THR A 107 -4.20 -2.71 -4.34
C THR A 107 -5.36 -3.59 -3.85
N VAL A 108 -6.45 -2.98 -3.37
CA VAL A 108 -7.63 -3.71 -2.89
C VAL A 108 -8.35 -4.42 -4.02
N GLN A 109 -8.48 -3.79 -5.20
CA GLN A 109 -9.08 -4.44 -6.37
C GLN A 109 -8.27 -5.67 -6.81
N HIS A 110 -6.95 -5.55 -6.84
CA HIS A 110 -6.06 -6.68 -7.11
C HIS A 110 -6.22 -7.76 -6.04
N ALA A 111 -6.26 -7.40 -4.75
CA ALA A 111 -6.53 -8.32 -3.64
C ALA A 111 -7.83 -9.12 -3.85
N ILE A 112 -8.94 -8.43 -4.14
CA ILE A 112 -10.25 -9.06 -4.41
C ILE A 112 -10.17 -10.05 -5.57
N SER A 113 -9.45 -9.70 -6.65
CA SER A 113 -9.35 -10.56 -7.83
C SER A 113 -8.61 -11.89 -7.62
N MET A 114 -7.79 -11.98 -6.57
CA MET A 114 -7.08 -13.22 -6.21
C MET A 114 -7.82 -14.07 -5.18
N LEU A 115 -8.79 -13.49 -4.47
CA LEU A 115 -9.60 -14.26 -3.54
C LEU A 115 -10.47 -15.22 -4.35
N PRO A 116 -10.57 -16.50 -3.94
CA PRO A 116 -11.53 -17.40 -4.56
C PRO A 116 -12.90 -16.73 -4.49
N LEU A 117 -13.61 -16.68 -5.63
CA LEU A 117 -14.98 -16.20 -5.70
C LEU A 117 -15.85 -17.09 -4.81
N SER A 118 -15.93 -16.81 -3.52
CA SER A 118 -16.90 -17.46 -2.65
C SER A 118 -18.26 -16.82 -2.93
N SER A 119 -19.11 -17.61 -3.56
CA SER A 119 -20.56 -17.50 -3.66
C SER A 119 -21.19 -16.61 -4.76
N SER A 120 -21.25 -17.22 -5.94
CA SER A 120 -22.50 -17.29 -6.72
C SER A 120 -23.60 -18.13 -6.02
N GLU A 121 -23.44 -18.48 -4.74
CA GLU A 121 -24.34 -19.31 -3.91
C GLU A 121 -25.13 -18.48 -2.88
N LEU A 122 -25.55 -17.26 -3.25
CA LEU A 122 -26.44 -16.45 -2.42
C LEU A 122 -27.71 -16.01 -3.18
N ARG A 123 -28.05 -16.66 -4.29
CA ARG A 123 -29.32 -16.48 -4.99
C ARG A 123 -29.86 -17.77 -5.59
N SER A 124 -31.00 -18.18 -5.06
CA SER A 124 -31.98 -19.15 -5.57
C SER A 124 -31.72 -20.63 -5.28
N ASP A 125 -31.90 -21.02 -4.02
CA ASP A 125 -32.52 -22.32 -3.70
C ASP A 125 -33.59 -22.13 -2.61
N ASP A 126 -34.57 -21.26 -2.92
CA ASP A 126 -35.83 -21.24 -2.18
C ASP A 126 -36.77 -22.24 -2.88
N GLY A 127 -36.57 -23.51 -2.58
CA GLY A 127 -37.46 -24.59 -2.97
C GLY A 127 -38.86 -24.38 -2.38
N PHE A 128 -39.79 -23.91 -3.21
CA PHE A 128 -41.22 -24.18 -3.02
C PHE A 128 -41.61 -25.37 -3.90
N GLY A 129 -41.43 -26.56 -3.33
CA GLY A 129 -42.19 -27.73 -3.77
C GLY A 129 -43.64 -27.56 -3.34
N LEU A 130 -44.55 -27.44 -4.31
CA LEU A 130 -45.95 -27.79 -4.12
C LEU A 130 -46.25 -28.94 -5.08
N GLY A 131 -46.16 -30.15 -4.53
CA GLY A 131 -46.97 -31.26 -4.99
C GLY A 131 -48.35 -31.12 -4.36
N ASP A 132 -49.35 -30.95 -5.21
CA ASP A 132 -50.58 -31.77 -5.33
C ASP A 132 -51.43 -31.21 -6.48
#